data_AF-A0A814H2D2-F1
#
_entry.id   AF-A0A814H2D2-F1
#
_cell.length_a   1.000
_cell.length_b   1.000
_cell.length_c   1.000
_cell.angle_alpha   90.00
_cell.angle_beta   90.00
_cell.angle_gamma   90.00
#
_symmetry.space_group_name_H-M   'P 1'
#
loop_
_entity.id
_entity.type
_entity.pdbx_description
1 polymer ?
#
loop_
_entity_poly.entity_id
_entity_poly.type
_entity_poly.pdbx_seq_one_letter_code
_entity_poly.pdbx_strand_id
1 'polypeptide(L)'
;MKLLNDKFISSWSLIVDLESCLNSTSISENDKVICKRPLDAYKFPVMSYIMSADGKLIHQLNANDLLEMSNGQMDHEDLANGIYEDSVSMIYDKFLKEAIQKSFN
;
A
#
# COMPACT_ATOMS: atom_id res chain seq x y z
N MET A 1 -9.55 5.78 26.68
CA MET A 1 -10.02 6.66 25.58
C MET A 1 -9.56 8.12 25.68
N LYS A 2 -9.40 8.71 26.88
CA LYS A 2 -9.07 10.14 27.02
C LYS A 2 -7.84 10.62 26.22
N LEU A 3 -6.75 9.85 26.21
CA LEU A 3 -5.55 10.18 25.43
C LEU A 3 -5.77 10.17 23.91
N LEU A 4 -6.53 9.21 23.39
CA LEU A 4 -6.93 9.19 21.99
C LEU A 4 -7.85 10.37 21.69
N ASN A 5 -8.86 10.65 22.51
CA ASN A 5 -9.73 11.80 22.25
C ASN A 5 -9.02 13.16 22.28
N ASP A 6 -8.00 13.33 23.13
CA ASP A 6 -7.30 14.61 23.31
C ASP A 6 -6.09 14.79 22.36
N LYS A 7 -5.55 13.70 21.80
CA LYS A 7 -4.31 13.68 21.01
C LYS A 7 -4.39 12.86 19.72
N PHE A 8 -5.57 12.36 19.35
CA PHE A 8 -5.73 11.63 18.10
C PHE A 8 -5.43 12.56 16.94
N ILE A 9 -4.39 12.19 16.21
CA ILE A 9 -4.10 12.73 14.89
C ILE A 9 -4.54 11.63 13.94
N SER A 10 -5.47 11.96 13.05
CA SER A 10 -5.83 11.08 11.94
C SER A 10 -4.57 10.79 11.13
N SER A 11 -4.17 9.53 11.04
CA SER A 11 -2.99 9.14 10.25
C SER A 11 -3.16 9.52 8.78
N TRP A 12 -4.39 9.49 8.26
CA TRP A 12 -4.71 9.97 6.91
C TRP A 12 -4.48 11.47 6.74
N SER A 13 -4.96 12.28 7.69
CA SER A 13 -4.75 13.73 7.63
C SER A 13 -3.27 14.08 7.77
N LEU A 14 -2.55 13.38 8.65
CA LEU A 14 -1.12 13.56 8.82
C LEU A 14 -0.34 13.23 7.54
N ILE A 15 -0.69 12.17 6.81
CA ILE A 15 -0.04 11.82 5.54
C ILE A 15 -0.23 12.94 4.51
N VAL A 16 -1.46 13.43 4.35
CA VAL A 16 -1.77 14.54 3.43
C VAL A 16 -0.97 15.79 3.78
N ASP A 17 -0.88 16.14 5.07
CA ASP A 17 -0.12 17.30 5.53
C ASP A 17 1.39 17.13 5.27
N LEU A 18 1.93 15.92 5.45
CA LEU A 18 3.33 15.61 5.19
C LEU A 18 3.65 15.60 3.69
N GLU A 19 2.75 15.10 2.84
CA GLU A 19 2.88 15.19 1.38
C GLU A 19 2.84 16.64 0.90
N SER A 20 1.95 17.45 1.48
CA SER A 20 1.89 18.90 1.21
C SER A 20 3.18 19.59 1.63
N CYS A 21 3.75 19.21 2.80
CA CYS A 21 5.07 19.66 3.23
C CYS A 21 6.13 19.35 2.16
N LEU A 22 6.24 18.11 1.71
CA LEU A 22 7.25 17.71 0.71
C LEU A 22 7.16 18.50 -0.61
N ASN A 23 5.94 18.81 -1.04
CA ASN A 23 5.68 19.54 -2.28
C ASN A 23 5.77 21.06 -2.15
N SER A 24 5.92 21.58 -0.92
CA SER A 24 6.01 23.02 -0.69
C SER A 24 7.35 23.58 -1.18
N THR A 25 7.27 24.74 -1.83
CA THR A 25 8.44 25.53 -2.25
C THR A 25 8.94 26.48 -1.16
N SER A 26 8.20 26.62 -0.05
CA SER A 26 8.48 27.58 1.03
C SER A 26 9.34 27.02 2.16
N ILE A 27 9.68 25.73 2.13
CA ILE A 27 10.45 25.06 3.18
C ILE A 27 11.80 24.58 2.67
N SER A 28 12.77 24.47 3.57
CA SER A 28 14.11 24.02 3.21
C SER A 28 14.15 22.53 2.88
N GLU A 29 15.13 22.11 2.09
CA GLU A 29 15.34 20.68 1.80
C GLU A 29 15.65 19.87 3.07
N ASN A 30 16.28 20.48 4.07
CA ASN A 30 16.52 19.83 5.36
C ASN A 30 15.21 19.56 6.12
N ASP A 31 14.24 20.48 6.05
CA ASP A 31 12.93 20.29 6.70
C ASP A 31 12.07 19.28 5.94
N LYS A 32 12.20 19.19 4.61
CA LYS A 32 11.57 18.12 3.81
C LYS A 32 12.02 16.73 4.25
N VAL A 33 13.28 16.55 4.64
CA VAL A 33 13.75 15.27 5.20
C VAL A 33 12.98 14.91 6.47
N ILE A 34 12.64 15.89 7.32
CA ILE A 34 11.86 15.66 8.53
C ILE A 34 10.43 15.23 8.18
N CYS A 35 9.80 15.88 7.19
CA CYS A 35 8.47 15.51 6.70
C CYS A 35 8.46 14.14 6.00
N LYS A 36 9.56 13.75 5.36
CA LYS A 36 9.67 12.46 4.67
C LYS A 36 9.76 11.26 5.63
N ARG A 37 10.48 11.39 6.75
CA ARG A 37 10.72 10.25 7.67
C ARG A 37 9.44 9.53 8.14
N PRO A 38 8.36 10.21 8.56
CA PRO A 38 7.14 9.52 8.95
C PRO A 38 6.43 8.86 7.77
N LEU A 39 6.51 9.44 6.56
CA LEU A 39 5.96 8.83 5.35
C LEU A 39 6.72 7.54 4.99
N ASP A 40 8.05 7.56 5.06
CA ASP A 40 8.90 6.38 4.84
C ASP A 40 8.64 5.28 5.89
N ALA A 41 8.28 5.67 7.12
CA ALA A 41 7.99 4.73 8.21
C ALA A 41 6.53 4.22 8.20
N TYR A 42 5.62 4.90 7.51
CA TYR A 42 4.21 4.58 7.56
C TYR A 42 3.90 3.31 6.77
N LYS A 43 3.20 2.37 7.44
CA LYS A 43 2.66 1.17 6.80
C LYS A 43 1.16 1.09 7.01
N PHE A 44 0.36 1.06 5.95
CA PHE A 44 -1.10 0.93 6.07
C PHE A 44 -1.40 -0.44 6.69
N PRO A 45 -2.21 -0.51 7.77
CA PRO A 45 -2.34 -1.72 8.59
C PRO A 45 -3.23 -2.79 7.94
N VAL A 46 -3.49 -2.68 6.63
CA VAL A 46 -4.29 -3.64 5.87
C VAL A 46 -3.35 -4.66 5.23
N MET A 47 -3.64 -5.93 5.51
CA MET A 47 -2.94 -7.07 4.95
C MET A 47 -3.94 -8.10 4.45
N SER A 48 -3.75 -8.54 3.22
CA SER A 48 -4.46 -9.66 2.63
C SER A 48 -3.70 -10.94 2.91
N TYR A 49 -4.40 -12.01 3.28
CA TYR A 49 -3.83 -13.32 3.57
C TYR A 49 -4.55 -14.40 2.76
N ILE A 50 -3.80 -15.37 2.27
CA ILE A 50 -4.33 -16.64 1.75
C ILE A 50 -3.83 -17.74 2.65
N MET A 51 -4.77 -18.54 3.17
CA MET A 51 -4.50 -19.62 4.11
C MET A 51 -5.14 -20.90 3.61
N SER A 52 -4.52 -22.05 3.88
CA SER A 52 -5.17 -23.35 3.69
C SER A 52 -6.22 -23.58 4.78
N ALA A 53 -7.09 -24.57 4.56
CA ALA A 53 -8.15 -24.93 5.49
C ALA A 53 -7.64 -25.39 6.88
N ASP A 54 -6.39 -25.86 6.96
CA ASP A 54 -5.71 -26.22 8.22
C ASP A 54 -5.05 -25.02 8.93
N GLY A 55 -5.17 -23.80 8.37
CA GLY A 55 -4.67 -22.57 8.97
C GLY A 55 -3.21 -22.23 8.64
N LYS A 56 -2.52 -22.97 7.76
CA LYS A 56 -1.18 -22.59 7.28
C LYS A 56 -1.27 -21.36 6.38
N LEU A 57 -0.41 -20.37 6.63
CA LEU A 57 -0.27 -19.20 5.77
C LEU A 57 0.41 -19.60 4.45
N ILE A 58 -0.24 -19.31 3.32
CA ILE A 58 0.25 -19.61 1.97
C ILE A 58 0.87 -18.37 1.32
N HIS A 59 0.16 -17.24 1.40
CA HIS A 59 0.61 -15.98 0.80
C HIS A 59 0.03 -14.79 1.55
N GLN A 60 0.73 -13.65 1.51
CA GLN A 60 0.29 -12.40 2.12
C GLN A 60 0.70 -11.20 1.27
N LEU A 61 -0.09 -10.13 1.33
CA LEU A 61 0.19 -8.88 0.62
C LEU A 61 -0.22 -7.69 1.47
N ASN A 62 0.70 -6.76 1.73
CA ASN A 62 0.33 -5.50 2.37
C ASN A 62 -0.33 -4.57 1.34
N ALA A 63 -1.27 -3.75 1.80
CA ALA A 63 -1.95 -2.80 0.94
C ALA A 63 -1.02 -1.72 0.35
N ASN A 64 0.05 -1.31 1.04
CA ASN A 64 1.03 -0.39 0.44
C ASN A 64 1.79 -1.05 -0.71
N ASP A 65 2.21 -2.30 -0.54
CA ASP A 65 2.92 -3.05 -1.60
C ASP A 65 2.01 -3.20 -2.83
N LEU A 66 0.71 -3.49 -2.62
CA LEU A 66 -0.30 -3.54 -3.68
C LEU A 66 -0.39 -2.21 -4.44
N LEU A 67 -0.48 -1.09 -3.72
CA LEU A 67 -0.58 0.25 -4.33
C LEU A 67 0.70 0.66 -5.08
N GLU A 68 1.87 0.32 -4.53
CA GLU A 68 3.14 0.58 -5.20
C GLU A 68 3.27 -0.22 -6.50
N MET A 69 2.92 -1.52 -6.46
CA MET A 69 2.90 -2.38 -7.65
C MET A 69 1.88 -1.91 -8.70
N SER A 70 0.71 -1.41 -8.26
CA SER A 70 -0.32 -0.91 -9.18
C SER A 70 0.02 0.43 -9.84
N ASN A 71 0.91 1.22 -9.22
CA ASN A 71 1.38 2.50 -9.73
C ASN A 71 2.63 2.36 -10.63
N GLY A 72 3.28 1.19 -10.64
CA GLY A 72 4.42 0.92 -11.51
C GLY A 72 4.05 0.83 -12.99
N GLN A 73 5.05 0.98 -13.88
CA GLN A 73 4.89 0.71 -15.30
C GLN A 73 4.66 -0.79 -15.50
N MET A 74 3.43 -1.20 -15.68
CA MET A 74 3.09 -2.58 -16.05
C MET A 74 2.89 -2.69 -17.55
N ASP A 75 3.12 -3.89 -18.11
CA ASP A 75 2.68 -4.20 -19.47
C ASP A 75 1.16 -4.19 -19.49
N HIS A 76 0.60 -3.03 -19.87
CA HIS A 76 -0.82 -2.74 -19.83
C HIS A 76 -1.61 -3.39 -20.98
N GLU A 77 -1.09 -4.44 -21.64
CA GLU A 77 -1.84 -5.10 -22.72
C GLU A 77 -3.17 -5.67 -22.22
N ASP A 78 -3.19 -6.33 -21.06
CA ASP A 78 -4.43 -6.90 -20.49
C ASP A 78 -5.41 -5.82 -20.00
N LEU A 79 -4.90 -4.67 -19.54
CA LEU A 79 -5.71 -3.50 -19.18
C LEU A 79 -6.29 -2.83 -20.44
N ALA A 80 -5.49 -2.69 -21.50
CA ALA A 80 -5.91 -2.15 -22.78
C ALA A 80 -6.96 -3.05 -23.47
N ASN A 81 -6.86 -4.36 -23.25
CA ASN A 81 -7.83 -5.35 -23.73
C ASN A 81 -9.09 -5.45 -22.85
N GLY A 82 -9.18 -4.67 -21.75
CA GLY A 82 -10.35 -4.62 -20.88
C GLY A 82 -10.57 -5.87 -20.03
N ILE A 83 -9.54 -6.71 -19.84
CA ILE A 83 -9.62 -7.93 -19.02
C ILE A 83 -9.72 -7.56 -17.53
N TYR A 84 -9.07 -6.48 -17.13
CA TYR A 84 -9.12 -5.93 -15.77
C TYR A 84 -9.65 -4.50 -15.79
N GLU A 85 -10.40 -4.13 -14.76
CA GLU A 85 -10.92 -2.76 -14.57
C GLU A 85 -9.80 -1.76 -14.26
N ASP A 86 -8.83 -2.18 -13.43
CA ASP A 86 -7.69 -1.37 -13.02
C ASP A 86 -6.44 -2.20 -12.72
N SER A 87 -5.30 -1.52 -12.55
CA SER A 87 -4.03 -2.16 -12.25
C SER A 87 -4.02 -2.87 -10.89
N VAL A 88 -4.84 -2.41 -9.93
CA VAL A 88 -5.00 -3.04 -8.62
C VAL A 88 -5.60 -4.44 -8.78
N SER A 89 -6.66 -4.56 -9.57
CA SER A 89 -7.36 -5.82 -9.86
C SER A 89 -6.43 -6.81 -10.55
N MET A 90 -5.60 -6.35 -11.48
CA MET A 90 -4.61 -7.18 -12.17
C MET A 90 -3.53 -7.69 -11.21
N ILE A 91 -2.96 -6.82 -10.35
CA ILE A 91 -1.98 -7.26 -9.34
C ILE A 91 -2.61 -8.23 -8.34
N TYR A 92 -3.85 -7.97 -7.93
CA TYR A 92 -4.54 -8.83 -6.99
C TYR A 92 -4.79 -10.22 -7.58
N ASP A 93 -5.22 -10.33 -8.84
CA ASP A 93 -5.35 -11.63 -9.52
C ASP A 93 -4.01 -12.37 -9.60
N LYS A 94 -2.91 -11.67 -9.92
CA LYS A 94 -1.57 -12.26 -9.89
C LYS A 94 -1.22 -12.80 -8.50
N PHE A 95 -1.51 -12.04 -7.44
CA PHE A 95 -1.33 -12.48 -6.06
C PHE A 95 -2.12 -13.76 -5.75
N LEU A 96 -3.36 -13.88 -6.23
CA LEU A 96 -4.17 -15.10 -6.09
C LEU A 96 -3.54 -16.30 -6.83
N LYS A 97 -3.11 -16.11 -8.09
CA LYS A 97 -2.47 -17.15 -8.91
C LYS A 97 -1.16 -17.64 -8.28
N GLU A 98 -0.34 -16.74 -7.77
CA GLU A 98 0.89 -17.09 -7.04
C GLU A 98 0.59 -17.92 -5.78
N ALA A 99 -0.49 -17.59 -5.05
CA ALA A 99 -0.87 -18.37 -3.88
C ALA A 99 -1.28 -19.80 -4.25
N ILE A 100 -2.01 -19.98 -5.36
CA ILE A 100 -2.33 -21.32 -5.89
C ILE A 100 -1.05 -22.10 -6.18
N GLN A 101 -0.08 -21.50 -6.87
CA GLN A 101 1.21 -22.15 -7.14
C GLN A 101 1.97 -22.51 -5.85
N LYS A 102 1.99 -21.61 -4.86
CA LYS A 102 2.62 -21.85 -3.55
C LYS A 102 1.91 -22.93 -2.73
N SER A 103 0.61 -23.13 -2.94
CA SER A 103 -0.16 -24.15 -2.19
C SER A 103 0.21 -25.59 -2.55
N PHE A 104 0.81 -25.81 -3.71
CA PHE A 104 1.26 -27.13 -4.17
C PHE A 104 2.72 -27.47 -3.80
N ASN A 105 3.45 -26.53 -3.18
CA ASN A 105 4.83 -26.68 -2.71
C ASN A 105 4.89 -26.84 -1.18
#